data_AF-A0A9D2XUG3-F1
#
_entry.id   AF-A0A9D2XUG3-F1
#
_cell.length_a   1.000
_cell.length_b   1.000
_cell.length_c   1.000
_cell.angle_alpha   90.00
_cell.angle_beta   90.00
_cell.angle_gamma   90.00
#
_symmetry.space_group_name_H-M   'P 1'
#
loop_
_entity.id
_entity.type
_entity.pdbx_description
1 polymer ?
#
loop_
_entity_poly.entity_id
_entity_poly.type
_entity_poly.pdbx_seq_one_letter_code
_entity_poly.pdbx_strand_id
1 'polypeptide(L)'
;TADCSWNGKDCTLGVHINDGFTLFTEEMGVRKNILLQQPFERLRMSSDDGVRMMFLDFGGPEAEIQLDLKCCPKTLVFIIHSFLSAKVKRLGLLA
;
A
#
# COMPACT_ATOMS: atom_id res chain seq x y z
N THR A 1 -3.73 0.88 9.10
CA THR A 1 -2.29 0.68 8.86
C THR A 1 -1.98 -0.80 9.06
N ALA A 2 -0.84 -1.29 8.56
CA ALA A 2 -0.35 -2.65 8.75
C ALA A 2 1.17 -2.61 8.93
N ASP A 3 1.71 -3.38 9.87
CA ASP A 3 3.15 -3.51 10.06
C ASP A 3 3.74 -4.39 8.95
N CYS A 4 4.91 -4.01 8.45
CA CYS A 4 5.58 -4.72 7.38
C CYS A 4 7.10 -4.52 7.39
N SER A 5 7.81 -5.29 6.56
CA SER A 5 9.20 -5.04 6.22
C SER A 5 9.33 -4.65 4.75
N TRP A 6 10.11 -3.61 4.47
CA TRP A 6 10.46 -3.19 3.12
C TRP A 6 11.99 -3.10 3.00
N ASN A 7 12.57 -3.80 2.04
CA ASN A 7 14.03 -3.91 1.86
C ASN A 7 14.78 -4.29 3.14
N GLY A 8 14.19 -5.19 3.94
CA GLY A 8 14.76 -5.65 5.22
C GLY A 8 14.60 -4.68 6.39
N LYS A 9 13.94 -3.53 6.19
CA LYS A 9 13.66 -2.55 7.24
C LYS A 9 12.21 -2.64 7.70
N ASP A 10 12.00 -2.84 9.00
CA ASP A 10 10.66 -2.78 9.60
C ASP A 10 10.07 -1.37 9.47
N CYS A 11 8.82 -1.31 9.03
CA CYS A 11 8.05 -0.08 8.82
C CYS A 11 6.54 -0.37 8.89
N THR A 12 5.73 0.66 8.69
CA THR A 12 4.27 0.55 8.69
C THR A 12 3.73 1.06 7.35
N LEU A 13 2.83 0.27 6.76
CA LEU A 13 2.04 0.65 5.60
C LEU A 13 0.72 1.30 6.03
N GLY A 14 0.53 2.56 5.64
CA GLY A 14 -0.74 3.26 5.64
C GLY A 14 -1.41 3.16 4.27
N VAL A 15 -2.70 2.82 4.27
CA VAL A 15 -3.57 2.89 3.09
C VAL A 15 -4.75 3.79 3.45
N HIS A 16 -4.87 4.93 2.76
CA HIS A 16 -5.91 5.92 2.98
C HIS A 16 -6.62 6.24 1.67
N ILE A 17 -7.95 6.26 1.67
CA ILE A 17 -8.73 6.41 0.43
C ILE A 17 -8.43 7.70 -0.32
N ASN A 18 -8.06 8.79 0.36
CA ASN A 18 -7.74 10.05 -0.32
C ASN A 18 -6.22 10.17 -0.59
N ASP A 19 -5.38 9.82 0.37
CA ASP A 19 -3.93 10.09 0.31
C ASP A 19 -3.11 8.94 -0.29
N GLY A 20 -3.74 7.79 -0.54
CA GLY A 20 -3.11 6.62 -1.13
C GLY A 20 -2.30 5.79 -0.13
N PHE A 21 -1.07 5.50 -0.52
CA PHE A 21 -0.15 4.59 0.15
C PHE A 21 0.95 5.41 0.83
N THR A 22 1.28 5.05 2.05
CA THR A 22 2.40 5.66 2.78
C THR A 22 3.15 4.59 3.54
N LEU A 23 4.45 4.41 3.25
CA LEU A 23 5.36 3.66 4.10
C LEU A 23 6.08 4.61 5.01
N PHE A 24 6.10 4.31 6.31
CA PHE A 24 6.77 5.15 7.30
C PHE A 24 7.32 4.34 8.45
N THR A 25 8.33 4.87 9.14
CA THR A 25 8.74 4.40 10.46
C THR A 25 8.31 5.40 11.52
N GLU A 26 8.06 4.93 12.74
CA GLU A 26 7.82 5.80 13.90
C GLU A 26 9.03 5.80 14.82
N GLU A 27 9.64 6.98 15.00
CA GLU A 27 10.69 7.20 15.98
C GLU A 27 10.08 7.70 17.28
N MET A 28 10.43 7.03 18.39
CA MET A 28 9.95 7.33 19.74
C MET A 28 8.41 7.40 19.87
N GLY A 29 7.68 6.73 18.97
CA GLY A 29 6.21 6.68 18.96
C GLY A 29 5.51 8.00 18.60
N VAL A 30 6.24 9.04 18.19
CA VAL A 30 5.67 10.36 17.91
C VAL A 30 6.04 10.88 16.52
N ARG A 31 7.26 10.60 16.06
CA ARG A 31 7.77 11.17 14.81
C ARG A 31 7.68 10.15 13.68
N LYS A 32 6.80 10.42 12.71
CA LYS A 32 6.71 9.65 11.46
C LYS A 32 7.81 10.09 10.50
N ASN A 33 8.62 9.14 10.03
CA ASN A 33 9.58 9.31 8.95
C ASN A 33 9.06 8.59 7.71
N ILE A 34 8.70 9.35 6.67
CA ILE A 34 8.10 8.81 5.44
C ILE A 34 9.19 8.22 4.55
N LEU A 35 9.04 6.94 4.20
CA LEU A 35 9.93 6.20 3.31
C LEU A 35 9.43 6.22 1.86
N LEU A 36 8.10 6.17 1.68
CA LEU A 36 7.43 6.18 0.39
C LEU A 36 6.05 6.80 0.56
N GLN A 37 5.62 7.60 -0.41
CA GLN A 37 4.24 8.04 -0.52
C GLN A 37 3.81 7.97 -1.99
N GLN A 38 2.70 7.30 -2.27
CA GLN A 38 2.16 7.15 -3.62
C GLN A 38 0.65 7.29 -3.61
N PRO A 39 0.06 8.08 -4.52
CA PRO A 39 -1.38 8.19 -4.64
C PRO A 39 -1.98 6.92 -5.29
N PHE A 40 -3.28 6.71 -5.14
CA PHE A 40 -3.98 5.57 -5.74
C PHE A 40 -3.89 5.55 -7.27
N GLU A 41 -3.85 6.73 -7.88
CA GLU A 41 -3.83 6.95 -9.32
C GLU A 41 -2.52 6.48 -9.97
N ARG A 42 -1.46 6.30 -9.16
CA ARG A 42 -0.18 5.72 -9.63
C ARG A 42 -0.14 4.20 -9.50
N LEU A 43 -1.02 3.58 -8.72
CA LEU A 43 -1.04 2.13 -8.57
C LEU A 43 -1.51 1.46 -9.87
N ARG A 44 -0.63 0.65 -10.48
CA ARG A 44 -0.90 -0.12 -11.69
C ARG A 44 -1.38 -1.54 -11.37
N MET A 45 -0.72 -2.18 -10.42
CA MET A 45 -1.04 -3.54 -10.00
C MET A 45 -0.83 -3.71 -8.49
N SER A 46 -1.70 -4.49 -7.86
CA SER A 46 -1.54 -5.00 -6.51
C SER A 46 -1.77 -6.50 -6.49
N SER A 47 -0.87 -7.27 -5.88
CA SER A 47 -0.98 -8.73 -5.78
C SER A 47 -0.39 -9.25 -4.46
N ASP A 48 -0.58 -10.54 -4.20
CA ASP A 48 -0.03 -11.23 -3.04
C ASP A 48 0.39 -12.67 -3.35
N ASP A 49 1.25 -13.25 -2.49
CA ASP A 49 1.67 -14.65 -2.57
C ASP A 49 0.74 -15.63 -1.82
N GLY A 50 -0.33 -15.14 -1.21
CA GLY A 50 -1.24 -15.91 -0.36
C GLY A 50 -0.70 -16.27 1.03
N VAL A 51 0.55 -15.92 1.36
CA VAL A 51 1.24 -16.33 2.59
C VAL A 51 1.60 -15.12 3.45
N ARG A 52 2.42 -14.19 2.94
CA ARG A 52 2.93 -13.04 3.70
C ARG A 52 3.38 -11.85 2.84
N MET A 53 3.68 -12.08 1.57
CA MET A 53 4.23 -11.06 0.69
C MET A 53 3.11 -10.36 -0.07
N MET A 54 3.22 -9.04 -0.12
CA MET A 54 2.37 -8.15 -0.88
C MET A 54 3.22 -7.37 -1.88
N PHE A 55 2.72 -7.22 -3.11
CA PHE A 55 3.39 -6.55 -4.20
C PHE A 55 2.56 -5.36 -4.65
N LEU A 56 3.20 -4.19 -4.79
CA LEU A 56 2.57 -2.95 -5.26
C LEU A 56 3.41 -2.37 -6.39
N ASP A 57 2.87 -2.38 -7.60
CA ASP A 57 3.48 -1.75 -8.77
C ASP A 57 2.91 -0.35 -8.97
N PHE A 58 3.76 0.66 -8.78
CA PHE A 58 3.43 2.07 -9.04
C PHE A 58 3.97 2.57 -10.40
N GLY A 59 4.67 1.70 -11.13
CA GLY A 59 5.43 2.03 -12.33
C GLY A 59 6.53 3.07 -12.12
N GLY A 60 7.19 3.45 -13.23
CA GLY A 60 8.21 4.51 -13.18
C GLY A 60 9.47 4.09 -12.40
N PRO A 61 10.21 5.04 -11.80
CA PRO A 61 11.47 4.77 -11.12
C PRO A 61 11.33 3.99 -9.81
N GLU A 62 10.17 4.01 -9.16
CA GLU A 62 9.94 3.27 -7.92
C GLU A 62 9.73 1.75 -8.14
N ALA A 63 9.45 1.34 -9.38
CA ALA A 63 9.18 -0.05 -9.78
C ALA A 63 8.13 -0.75 -8.88
N GLU A 64 8.06 -2.08 -8.96
CA GLU A 64 7.28 -2.87 -8.01
C GLU A 64 7.99 -2.92 -6.66
N ILE A 65 7.27 -2.55 -5.59
CA ILE A 65 7.75 -2.74 -4.22
C ILE A 65 7.22 -4.05 -3.64
N GLN A 66 8.06 -4.69 -2.83
CA GLN A 66 7.74 -5.93 -2.14
C GLN A 66 7.67 -5.67 -0.64
N LEU A 67 6.52 -5.98 -0.05
CA LEU A 67 6.23 -5.77 1.35
C LEU A 67 5.98 -7.11 2.02
N ASP A 68 6.73 -7.34 3.09
CA ASP A 68 6.55 -8.49 3.94
C ASP A 68 5.64 -8.12 5.12
N LEU A 69 4.37 -8.54 5.10
CA LEU A 69 3.40 -8.19 6.14
C LEU A 69 3.47 -9.10 7.38
N LYS A 70 4.37 -10.11 7.39
CA LYS A 70 4.47 -11.16 8.43
C LYS A 70 3.17 -11.96 8.69
N CYS A 71 2.12 -11.71 7.90
CA CYS A 71 0.81 -12.37 7.95
C CYS A 71 0.15 -12.34 6.55
N CYS A 72 -0.89 -13.14 6.36
CA CYS A 72 -1.58 -13.23 5.07
C CYS A 72 -2.13 -11.84 4.64
N PRO A 73 -1.73 -11.32 3.47
CA PRO A 73 -2.05 -9.97 3.02
C PRO A 73 -3.45 -9.81 2.42
N LYS A 74 -4.23 -10.89 2.35
CA LYS A 74 -5.51 -10.95 1.61
C LYS A 74 -6.50 -9.85 2.02
N THR A 75 -6.59 -9.56 3.32
CA THR A 75 -7.46 -8.48 3.83
C THR A 75 -7.02 -7.10 3.32
N LEU A 76 -5.72 -6.84 3.27
CA LEU A 76 -5.19 -5.55 2.85
C LEU A 76 -5.37 -5.33 1.34
N VAL A 77 -5.14 -6.38 0.54
CA VAL A 77 -5.42 -6.39 -0.90
C VAL A 77 -6.92 -6.11 -1.14
N PHE A 78 -7.82 -6.75 -0.39
CA PHE A 78 -9.25 -6.48 -0.49
C PHE A 78 -9.62 -5.02 -0.18
N ILE A 79 -9.00 -4.40 0.83
CA ILE A 79 -9.22 -2.99 1.17
C ILE A 79 -8.81 -2.08 0.00
N ILE A 80 -7.67 -2.36 -0.64
CA ILE A 80 -7.17 -1.58 -1.79
C ILE A 80 -8.15 -1.65 -2.95
N HIS A 81 -8.62 -2.85 -3.30
CA HIS A 81 -9.62 -3.03 -4.36
C HIS A 81 -10.95 -2.32 -4.02
N SER A 82 -11.34 -2.32 -2.75
CA SER A 82 -12.54 -1.62 -2.29
C SER A 82 -12.41 -0.10 -2.45
N PHE A 83 -11.24 0.46 -2.11
CA PHE A 83 -10.97 1.89 -2.30
C PHE A 83 -10.88 2.29 -3.77
N LEU A 84 -10.23 1.47 -4.60
CA LEU A 84 -10.21 1.67 -6.06
C LEU A 84 -11.63 1.67 -6.62
N SER A 85 -12.46 0.68 -6.26
CA SER A 85 -13.86 0.59 -6.70
C SER A 85 -14.66 1.83 -6.30
N ALA A 86 -14.50 2.30 -5.06
CA ALA A 86 -15.15 3.52 -4.57
C ALA A 86 -14.69 4.78 -5.34
N LYS A 87 -13.39 4.89 -5.66
CA LYS A 87 -12.85 5.99 -6.48
C LYS A 87 -13.41 5.99 -7.89
N VAL A 88 -13.43 4.83 -8.56
CA VAL A 88 -13.98 4.70 -9.91
C VAL A 88 -15.47 5.09 -9.94
N LYS A 89 -16.26 4.65 -8.94
CA LYS A 89 -17.66 5.06 -8.80
C LYS A 89 -17.82 6.58 -8.60
N ARG A 90 -16.97 7.21 -7.79
CA ARG A 90 -16.98 8.67 -7.57
C ARG A 90 -16.61 9.47 -8.83
N LEU A 91 -15.73 8.91 -9.67
CA LEU A 91 -15.34 9.52 -10.95
C LEU A 91 -16.38 9.31 -12.05
N GLY A 92 -17.44 8.53 -11.81
CA GLY A 92 -18.46 8.21 -12.82
C GLY A 92 -17.94 7.33 -13.96
N LEU A 93 -16.84 6.60 -13.72
CA LEU A 93 -16.15 5.81 -14.75
C LEU A 93 -16.69 4.38 -14.91
N LEU A 94 -17.65 3.98 -14.07
CA LEU A 94 -18.43 2.75 -14.24
C LEU A 94 -19.83 3.16 -14.72
N ALA A 95 -20.15 2.79 -15.96
CA ALA A 95 -21.49 2.88 -16.56
C ALA A 95 -22.23 1.55 -16.41
#